data_AF-A0ABD0R100-F1
#
_entry.id   AF-A0ABD0R100-F1
#
_cell.length_a   1.000
_cell.length_b   1.000
_cell.length_c   1.000
_cell.angle_alpha   90.00
_cell.angle_beta   90.00
_cell.angle_gamma   90.00
#
_symmetry.space_group_name_H-M   'P 1'
#
loop_
_entity.id
_entity.type
_entity.pdbx_description
1 polymer ?
#
loop_
_entity_poly.entity_id
_entity_poly.type
_entity_poly.pdbx_seq_one_letter_code
_entity_poly.pdbx_strand_id
1 'polypeptide(L)' 'KVYNLYNGYTSGKEQQTAYNTLMEISPPLLYRVQHHYNSHYEKFGDFVWRSEDELGP' A
#
# COMPACT_ATOMS: atom_id res chain seq x y z
N LYS A 1 -2.61 -7.93 -2.45
CA LYS A 1 -3.79 -7.03 -2.47
C LYS A 1 -3.36 -5.58 -2.63
N VAL A 2 -2.63 -4.98 -1.68
CA VAL A 2 -2.21 -3.56 -1.74
C VAL A 2 -1.45 -3.22 -3.03
N TYR A 3 -0.48 -4.03 -3.44
CA TYR A 3 0.22 -3.84 -4.72
C TYR A 3 -0.72 -3.78 -5.94
N ASN A 4 -1.77 -4.60 -5.97
CA ASN A 4 -2.71 -4.58 -7.08
C ASN A 4 -3.63 -3.34 -7.04
N LEU A 5 -3.95 -2.85 -5.84
CA LEU A 5 -4.72 -1.61 -5.67
C LEU A 5 -3.90 -0.39 -6.12
N TYR A 6 -2.58 -0.39 -5.88
CA TYR A 6 -1.69 0.66 -6.38
C TYR A 6 -1.50 0.60 -7.90
N ASN A 7 -1.39 -0.59 -8.50
CA ASN A 7 -1.27 -0.73 -9.96
C ASN A 7 -2.59 -0.58 -10.73
N GLY A 8 -3.72 -0.41 -10.04
CA GLY A 8 -5.05 -0.28 -10.67
C GLY A 8 -5.22 0.99 -11.50
N TYR A 9 -4.31 1.96 -11.38
CA TYR A 9 -4.43 3.32 -11.91
C TYR A 9 -5.72 4.02 -11.42
N THR A 10 -5.63 4.51 -10.18
CA THR A 10 -6.30 5.73 -9.69
C THR A 10 -7.83 5.79 -9.75
N SER A 11 -8.53 4.70 -9.42
CA SER A 11 -9.90 4.84 -8.92
C SER A 11 -9.85 5.35 -7.47
N GLY A 12 -10.50 6.48 -7.16
CA GLY A 12 -10.58 6.97 -5.78
C GLY A 12 -11.18 5.95 -4.79
N LYS A 13 -11.96 4.98 -5.28
CA LYS A 13 -12.46 3.86 -4.46
C LYS A 13 -11.35 2.87 -4.10
N GLU A 14 -10.41 2.62 -5.00
CA GLU A 14 -9.28 1.71 -4.74
C GLU A 14 -8.29 2.33 -3.77
N GLN A 15 -8.03 3.64 -3.91
CA GLN A 15 -7.25 4.42 -2.94
C GLN A 15 -7.90 4.36 -1.55
N GLN A 16 -9.20 4.66 -1.45
CA GLN A 16 -9.91 4.59 -0.18
C GLN A 16 -9.90 3.17 0.42
N THR A 17 -10.04 2.13 -0.42
CA THR A 17 -10.01 0.74 0.03
C THR A 17 -8.62 0.34 0.54
N ALA A 18 -7.56 0.77 -0.15
CA ALA A 18 -6.19 0.54 0.26
C ALA A 18 -5.91 1.24 1.60
N TYR A 19 -6.28 2.52 1.72
CA TYR A 19 -6.14 3.29 2.94
C TYR A 19 -6.88 2.65 4.12
N ASN A 20 -8.18 2.35 3.96
CA ASN A 20 -8.97 1.71 5.02
C ASN A 20 -8.36 0.38 5.45
N THR A 21 -7.96 -0.47 4.50
CA THR A 21 -7.33 -1.77 4.80
C THR A 21 -6.05 -1.60 5.64
N LEU A 22 -5.25 -0.56 5.36
CA LEU A 22 -4.00 -0.30 6.09
C LEU A 22 -4.25 0.33 7.46
N MET A 23 -5.31 1.13 7.61
CA MET A 23 -5.67 1.78 8.87
C MET A 23 -6.42 0.86 9.84
N GLU A 24 -7.15 -0.14 9.34
CA GLU A 24 -7.91 -1.10 10.14
C GLU A 24 -7.03 -2.16 10.82
N ILE A 25 -5.76 -2.30 10.40
CA ILE A 25 -4.85 -3.30 10.94
C ILE A 25 -3.95 -2.75 12.05
N SER A 26 -3.61 -3.61 13.01
CA SER A 26 -2.69 -3.24 14.08
C SER A 26 -1.29 -2.88 13.55
N PRO A 27 -0.53 -2.00 14.23
CA PRO A 27 0.82 -1.61 13.80
C PRO A 27 1.80 -2.78 13.56
N PRO A 28 1.83 -3.86 14.37
CA PRO A 28 2.68 -5.01 14.08
C PRO A 28 2.32 -5.72 12.77
N LEU A 29 1.02 -5.73 12.41
CA LEU A 29 0.57 -6.31 11.15
C LEU A 29 0.93 -5.41 9.96
N LEU A 30 0.82 -4.10 10.12
CA LEU A 30 1.25 -3.12 9.12
C LEU A 30 2.75 -3.28 8.81
N TYR A 31 3.60 -3.46 9.83
CA TYR A 31 5.02 -3.74 9.63
C TYR A 31 5.28 -5.01 8.81
N ARG A 32 4.51 -6.08 9.06
CA ARG A 32 4.61 -7.33 8.28
C ARG A 32 4.17 -7.13 6.83
N VAL A 33 3.12 -6.33 6.60
CA VAL A 33 2.66 -5.98 5.26
C VAL A 33 3.75 -5.21 4.51
N GLN A 34 4.36 -4.20 5.15
CA GLN A 34 5.48 -3.45 4.58
C GLN A 34 6.65 -4.37 4.23
N HIS A 35 7.09 -5.22 5.16
CA HIS A 35 8.19 -6.16 4.93
C HIS A 35 7.88 -7.09 3.75
N HIS A 36 6.67 -7.64 3.69
CA HIS A 36 6.26 -8.53 2.59
C HIS A 36 6.09 -7.79 1.26
N TYR A 37 5.61 -6.54 1.28
CA TYR A 37 5.49 -5.74 0.07
C TYR A 37 6.89 -5.47 -0.50
N ASN A 38 7.81 -4.97 0.32
CA ASN A 38 9.16 -4.63 -0.12
C ASN A 38 9.90 -5.86 -0.64
N SER A 39 9.77 -7.02 0.01
CA SER A 39 10.46 -8.23 -0.45
C SER A 39 10.06 -8.68 -1.87
N HIS A 40 8.88 -8.27 -2.37
CA HIS A 40 8.39 -8.66 -3.69
C HIS A 40 8.39 -7.52 -4.71
N TYR A 41 8.16 -6.29 -4.26
CA TYR A 41 7.80 -5.17 -5.14
C TYR A 41 8.69 -3.94 -5.01
N GLU A 42 9.70 -3.95 -4.14
CA GLU A 42 10.61 -2.80 -3.93
C GLU A 42 11.27 -2.31 -5.21
N LYS A 43 11.53 -3.19 -6.18
CA LYS A 43 12.03 -2.83 -7.52
C LYS A 43 11.10 -1.89 -8.32
N PHE A 44 9.84 -1.73 -7.89
CA PHE A 44 8.84 -0.84 -8.49
C PHE A 44 8.49 0.37 -7.61
N GLY A 45 9.26 0.56 -6.53
CA GLY A 45 9.03 1.54 -5.48
C GLY A 45 8.80 0.84 -4.15
N ASP A 46 9.44 1.33 -3.09
CA ASP A 46 9.21 0.81 -1.75
C ASP A 46 7.78 1.14 -1.27
N PHE A 47 7.31 0.40 -0.28
CA PHE A 47 5.96 0.50 0.24
C PHE A 47 5.59 1.90 0.73
N VAL A 48 6.51 2.62 1.39
CA VAL A 48 6.22 3.96 1.94
C VAL A 48 6.11 4.94 0.80
N TRP A 49 7.10 4.96 -0.09
CA TRP A 49 7.11 5.86 -1.24
C TRP A 49 5.91 5.62 -2.17
N ARG A 50 5.52 4.36 -2.41
CA ARG A 50 4.30 4.06 -3.19
C ARG A 50 3.00 4.35 -2.46
N SER A 51 2.99 4.30 -1.13
CA SER A 51 1.81 4.74 -0.38
C SER A 51 1.61 6.25 -0.52
N GLU A 52 2.68 7.03 -0.45
CA GLU A 52 2.62 8.49 -0.62
C GLU A 52 2.21 8.88 -2.05
N ASP A 53 2.74 8.20 -3.07
CA ASP A 53 2.40 8.46 -4.48
C ASP A 53 0.93 8.16 -4.79
N GLU A 54 0.39 7.05 -4.27
CA GLU A 54 -0.96 6.60 -4.59
C GLU A 54 -2.04 7.13 -3.65
N LEU A 55 -1.70 7.48 -2.40
CA LEU A 55 -2.67 7.92 -1.38
C LEU A 55 -2.51 9.40 -1.00
N GLY A 56 -1.41 10.04 -1.41
CA GLY A 56 -1.07 11.40 -1.02
C GLY A 56 -0.33 11.48 0.33
N PRO A 57 0.16 12.68 0.67
CA PRO A 57 0.80 12.96 1.95
C PRO A 57 -0.17 12.96 3.14
#